data_AF-U2D0U8-F1
#
_entry.id   AF-U2D0U8-F1
#
_cell.length_a   1.000
_cell.length_b   1.000
_cell.length_c   1.000
_cell.angle_alpha   90.00
_cell.angle_beta   90.00
_cell.angle_gamma   90.00
#
_symmetry.space_group_name_H-M   'P 1'
#
loop_
_entity.id
_entity.type
_entity.pdbx_description
1 polymer ?
#
loop_
_entity_poly.entity_id
_entity_poly.type
_entity_poly.pdbx_seq_one_letter_code
_entity_poly.pdbx_strand_id
1 'polypeptide(L)'
;MTEKEIRKKLQDRLEANYQAYIRQLQSRSAPDLIEQATEIAAAKLVYDELCDCDFPAENLEYLLRFENPLEVVRDQWLQEQNTVRDEEMSHVLWSISDKGDAEQLYAPEQETQGVAFPEGVRMC
;
A
#
# COMPACT_ATOMS: atom_id res chain seq x y z
N MET A 1 17.98 -29.05 8.87
CA MET A 1 17.67 -28.18 10.03
C MET A 1 16.34 -28.64 10.60
N THR A 2 16.08 -28.45 11.89
CA THR A 2 14.74 -28.63 12.46
C THR A 2 13.83 -27.49 12.03
N GLU A 3 12.52 -27.69 12.06
CA GLU A 3 11.53 -26.65 11.71
C GLU A 3 11.71 -25.37 12.54
N LYS A 4 11.98 -25.53 13.84
CA LYS A 4 12.26 -24.40 14.73
C LYS A 4 13.51 -23.62 14.33
N GLU A 5 14.55 -24.31 13.88
CA GLU A 5 15.77 -23.65 13.37
C GLU A 5 15.53 -22.95 12.03
N ILE A 6 14.72 -23.55 11.14
CA ILE A 6 14.33 -22.94 9.86
C ILE A 6 13.58 -21.63 10.12
N ARG A 7 12.55 -21.67 10.97
CA ARG A 7 11.76 -20.49 11.33
C ARG A 7 12.62 -19.39 11.93
N LYS A 8 13.43 -19.73 12.94
CA LYS A 8 14.30 -18.74 13.59
C LYS A 8 15.26 -18.09 12.60
N LYS A 9 15.92 -18.89 11.75
CA LYS A 9 16.87 -18.37 10.76
C LYS A 9 16.18 -17.48 9.73
N LEU A 10 14.95 -17.80 9.33
CA LEU A 10 14.19 -16.98 8.40
C LEU A 10 13.79 -15.66 9.06
N GLN A 11 13.27 -15.68 10.29
CA GLN A 11 12.91 -14.47 11.05
C GLN A 11 14.11 -13.53 11.21
N ASP A 12 15.28 -14.06 11.62
CA ASP A 12 16.50 -13.26 11.75
C ASP A 12 16.90 -12.59 10.42
N ARG A 13 16.71 -13.29 9.29
CA ARG A 13 17.01 -12.76 7.95
C ARG A 13 15.98 -11.72 7.49
N LEU A 14 14.69 -12.01 7.66
CA LEU A 14 13.59 -11.10 7.33
C LEU A 14 13.72 -9.79 8.11
N GLU A 15 14.05 -9.86 9.41
CA GLU A 15 14.30 -8.68 10.22
C GLU A 15 15.47 -7.86 9.66
N ALA A 16 16.59 -8.51 9.33
CA ALA A 16 17.73 -7.82 8.74
C ALA A 16 17.39 -7.18 7.38
N ASN A 17 16.63 -7.87 6.53
CA ASN A 17 16.18 -7.33 5.24
C ASN A 17 15.21 -6.16 5.43
N TYR A 18 14.26 -6.28 6.34
CA TYR A 18 13.27 -5.23 6.61
C TYR A 18 13.91 -3.98 7.19
N GLN A 19 14.82 -4.12 8.16
CA GLN A 19 15.57 -2.98 8.70
C GLN A 19 16.45 -2.30 7.65
N ALA A 20 17.06 -3.07 6.75
CA ALA A 20 17.80 -2.49 5.62
C ALA A 20 16.87 -1.71 4.69
N TYR A 21 15.69 -2.24 4.37
CA TYR A 21 14.68 -1.57 3.57
C TYR A 21 14.18 -0.28 4.23
N ILE A 22 13.84 -0.29 5.52
CA ILE A 22 13.43 0.90 6.27
C ILE A 22 14.50 2.00 6.23
N ARG A 23 15.79 1.65 6.39
CA ARG A 23 16.89 2.63 6.28
C ARG A 23 16.97 3.23 4.87
N GLN A 24 16.73 2.45 3.83
CA GLN A 24 16.65 2.97 2.47
C GLN A 24 15.48 3.95 2.32
N LEU A 25 14.29 3.61 2.84
CA LEU A 25 13.14 4.52 2.80
C LEU A 25 13.40 5.83 3.54
N GLN A 26 14.06 5.79 4.71
CA GLN A 26 14.39 6.99 5.48
C GLN A 26 15.34 7.96 4.76
N SER A 27 16.09 7.49 3.77
CA SER A 27 16.96 8.33 2.93
C SER A 27 16.27 8.94 1.70
N ARG A 28 15.02 8.55 1.41
CA ARG A 28 14.28 9.00 0.21
C ARG A 28 13.48 10.28 0.49
N SER A 29 13.15 10.99 -0.57
CA SER A 29 12.29 12.17 -0.49
C SER A 29 10.82 11.78 -0.31
N ALA A 30 9.99 12.69 0.20
CA ALA A 30 8.56 12.43 0.33
C ALA A 30 7.86 12.09 -1.01
N PRO A 31 8.13 12.78 -2.14
CA PRO A 31 7.60 12.37 -3.44
C PRO A 31 7.97 10.94 -3.83
N ASP A 32 9.23 10.54 -3.66
CA ASP A 32 9.67 9.17 -4.00
C ASP A 32 8.96 8.13 -3.13
N LEU A 33 8.73 8.42 -1.86
CA LEU A 33 7.98 7.55 -0.95
C LEU A 33 6.51 7.40 -1.36
N ILE A 34 5.89 8.46 -1.89
CA ILE A 34 4.51 8.42 -2.41
C ILE A 34 4.42 7.52 -3.64
N GLU A 35 5.35 7.67 -4.59
CA GLU A 35 5.42 6.81 -5.79
C GLU A 35 5.61 5.33 -5.42
N GLN A 36 6.32 5.05 -4.33
CA GLN A 36 6.54 3.70 -3.83
C GLN A 36 5.51 3.21 -2.81
N ALA A 37 4.43 3.94 -2.54
CA ALA A 37 3.50 3.59 -1.47
C ALA A 37 2.94 2.16 -1.58
N THR A 38 2.67 1.69 -2.81
CA THR A 38 2.21 0.32 -3.05
C THR A 38 3.28 -0.72 -2.69
N GLU A 39 4.53 -0.48 -3.04
CA GLU A 39 5.67 -1.35 -2.70
C GLU A 39 5.92 -1.37 -1.18
N ILE A 40 5.85 -0.21 -0.52
CA ILE A 40 6.02 -0.06 0.93
C ILE A 40 4.93 -0.84 1.67
N ALA A 41 3.67 -0.70 1.26
CA ALA A 41 2.55 -1.42 1.83
C ALA A 41 2.71 -2.94 1.68
N ALA A 42 3.10 -3.40 0.48
CA ALA A 42 3.37 -4.82 0.23
C ALA A 42 4.53 -5.36 1.08
N ALA A 43 5.63 -4.62 1.18
CA ALA A 43 6.79 -5.04 1.98
C ALA A 43 6.43 -5.18 3.46
N LYS A 44 5.62 -4.25 4.00
CA LYS A 44 5.14 -4.33 5.38
C LYS A 44 4.23 -5.55 5.59
N LEU A 45 3.23 -5.73 4.71
CA LEU A 45 2.30 -6.85 4.80
C LEU A 45 3.02 -8.19 4.76
N VAL A 46 3.94 -8.37 3.80
CA VAL A 46 4.71 -9.61 3.66
C VAL A 46 5.60 -9.87 4.89
N TYR A 47 6.25 -8.83 5.43
CA TYR A 47 7.06 -8.98 6.63
C TYR A 47 6.22 -9.42 7.84
N ASP A 48 5.08 -8.77 8.07
CA ASP A 48 4.19 -9.09 9.20
C ASP A 48 3.65 -10.52 9.06
N GLU A 49 3.13 -10.89 7.88
CA GLU A 49 2.61 -12.25 7.60
C GLU A 49 3.67 -13.34 7.78
N LEU A 50 4.87 -13.17 7.20
CA LEU A 50 5.94 -14.17 7.31
C LEU A 50 6.48 -14.32 8.74
N CYS A 51 6.30 -13.30 9.59
CA CYS A 51 6.69 -13.34 10.99
C CYS A 51 5.62 -13.97 11.88
N ASP A 52 4.34 -13.65 11.64
CA ASP A 52 3.22 -13.98 12.52
C ASP A 52 2.51 -15.29 12.16
N CYS A 53 2.55 -15.70 10.90
CA CYS A 53 1.82 -16.89 10.43
C CYS A 53 2.66 -18.17 10.44
N ASP A 54 1.96 -19.29 10.61
CA ASP A 54 2.55 -20.63 10.54
C ASP A 54 2.47 -21.18 9.11
N PHE A 55 3.59 -21.07 8.39
CA PHE A 55 3.74 -21.64 7.06
C PHE A 55 4.49 -22.99 7.09
N PRO A 56 4.26 -23.86 6.09
CA PRO A 56 4.99 -25.12 5.95
C PRO A 56 6.51 -24.90 5.95
N ALA A 57 7.24 -25.74 6.70
CA ALA A 57 8.70 -25.64 6.84
C ALA A 57 9.44 -25.69 5.48
N GLU A 58 8.92 -26.44 4.52
CA GLU A 58 9.45 -26.55 3.15
C GLU A 58 9.42 -25.21 2.40
N ASN A 59 8.35 -24.42 2.57
CA ASN A 59 8.23 -23.10 1.97
C ASN A 59 9.24 -22.14 2.61
N LEU A 60 9.36 -22.19 3.95
CA LEU A 60 10.32 -21.37 4.68
C LEU A 60 11.77 -21.72 4.33
N GLU A 61 12.08 -23.01 4.17
CA GLU A 61 13.40 -23.47 3.73
C GLU A 61 13.71 -23.05 2.29
N TYR A 62 12.71 -23.05 1.40
CA TYR A 62 12.87 -22.52 0.05
C TYR A 62 13.23 -21.03 0.06
N LEU A 63 12.56 -20.22 0.88
CA LEU A 63 12.87 -18.78 1.03
C LEU A 63 14.29 -18.53 1.55
N LEU A 64 14.82 -19.40 2.41
CA LEU A 64 16.18 -19.29 2.94
C LEU A 64 17.29 -19.45 1.88
N ARG A 65 16.96 -19.83 0.64
CA ARG A 65 17.89 -19.90 -0.48
C ARG A 65 18.23 -18.52 -1.04
N PHE A 66 17.43 -17.50 -0.73
CA PHE A 66 17.62 -16.13 -1.21
C PHE A 66 18.33 -15.26 -0.16
N GLU A 67 19.06 -14.26 -0.65
CA GLU A 67 19.69 -13.23 0.19
C GLU A 67 18.65 -12.29 0.80
N ASN A 68 17.62 -11.98 0.02
CA ASN A 68 16.51 -11.10 0.40
C ASN A 68 15.15 -11.79 0.17
N PRO A 69 14.78 -12.79 1.00
CA PRO A 69 13.47 -13.45 0.92
C PRO A 69 12.29 -12.48 1.01
N LEU A 70 12.43 -11.38 1.75
CA LEU A 70 11.38 -10.36 1.86
C LEU A 70 11.02 -9.75 0.50
N GLU A 71 12.03 -9.36 -0.27
CA GLU A 71 11.87 -8.80 -1.62
C GLU A 71 11.26 -9.80 -2.59
N VAL A 72 11.69 -11.07 -2.55
CA VAL A 72 11.15 -12.13 -3.42
C VAL A 72 9.64 -12.27 -3.21
N VAL A 73 9.18 -12.34 -1.96
CA VAL A 73 7.75 -12.53 -1.67
C VAL A 73 6.96 -11.24 -1.92
N ARG A 74 7.52 -10.06 -1.61
CA ARG A 74 6.93 -8.75 -1.93
C ARG A 74 6.66 -8.62 -3.43
N ASP A 75 7.65 -8.92 -4.26
CA ASP A 75 7.55 -8.74 -5.71
C ASP A 75 6.51 -9.69 -6.30
N GLN A 76 6.51 -10.94 -5.84
CA GLN A 76 5.49 -11.92 -6.23
C GLN A 76 4.08 -11.46 -5.82
N TRP A 77 3.90 -10.98 -4.59
CA TRP A 77 2.64 -10.42 -4.11
C TRP A 77 2.15 -9.26 -4.98
N LEU A 78 3.04 -8.34 -5.36
CA LEU A 78 2.69 -7.21 -6.22
C LEU A 78 2.23 -7.67 -7.61
N GLN A 79 2.86 -8.69 -8.19
CA GLN A 79 2.43 -9.25 -9.48
C GLN A 79 1.00 -9.81 -9.40
N GLU A 80 0.67 -10.53 -8.31
CA GLU A 80 -0.65 -11.13 -8.12
C GLU A 80 -1.74 -10.08 -7.84
N GLN A 81 -1.41 -9.02 -7.10
CA GLN A 81 -2.36 -7.95 -6.78
C GLN A 81 -2.62 -6.99 -7.95
N ASN A 82 -1.68 -6.81 -8.86
CA ASN A 82 -1.83 -5.85 -9.96
C ASN A 82 -2.91 -6.29 -10.97
N THR A 83 -3.20 -7.59 -11.07
CA THR A 83 -4.20 -8.14 -11.99
C THR A 83 -5.66 -7.84 -11.63
N VAL A 84 -5.96 -7.35 -10.41
CA VAL A 84 -7.35 -7.21 -9.91
C VAL A 84 -7.87 -5.78 -10.01
N ARG A 85 -7.00 -4.77 -10.17
CA ARG A 85 -7.32 -3.36 -9.88
C ARG A 85 -8.16 -2.63 -10.93
N ASP A 86 -8.10 -3.05 -12.20
CA ASP A 86 -8.68 -2.26 -13.31
C ASP A 86 -10.23 -2.22 -13.30
N GLU A 87 -10.90 -3.18 -12.66
CA GLU A 87 -12.37 -3.23 -12.57
C GLU A 87 -12.93 -2.68 -11.24
N GLU A 88 -12.08 -2.52 -10.22
CA GLU A 88 -12.51 -2.19 -8.86
C GLU A 88 -12.98 -0.73 -8.72
N MET A 89 -12.29 0.22 -9.36
CA MET A 89 -12.61 1.64 -9.19
C MET A 89 -13.99 1.98 -9.75
N SER A 90 -14.37 1.39 -10.88
CA SER A 90 -15.70 1.57 -11.47
C SER A 90 -16.80 1.06 -10.53
N HIS A 91 -16.56 -0.10 -9.89
CA HIS A 91 -17.49 -0.65 -8.91
C HIS A 91 -17.56 0.20 -7.62
N VAL A 92 -16.44 0.74 -7.14
CA VAL A 92 -16.41 1.66 -5.99
C VAL A 92 -17.24 2.92 -6.28
N LEU A 93 -17.02 3.57 -7.42
CA LEU A 93 -17.76 4.78 -7.80
C LEU A 93 -19.26 4.50 -7.97
N TRP A 94 -19.60 3.36 -8.58
CA TRP A 94 -20.98 2.91 -8.69
C TRP A 94 -21.61 2.69 -7.30
N SER A 95 -20.93 2.00 -6.39
CA SER A 95 -21.45 1.74 -5.04
C SER A 95 -21.67 3.02 -4.23
N ILE A 96 -20.83 4.05 -4.39
CA ILE A 96 -21.01 5.34 -3.71
C ILE A 96 -22.30 6.00 -4.22
N SER A 97 -22.46 6.05 -5.54
CA SER A 97 -23.61 6.71 -6.18
C SER A 97 -24.92 5.95 -5.94
N ASP A 98 -24.88 4.62 -5.92
CA ASP A 98 -26.05 3.75 -5.71
C ASP A 98 -26.57 3.82 -4.26
N LYS A 99 -25.65 3.86 -3.27
CA LYS A 99 -26.02 3.95 -1.86
C LYS A 99 -26.55 5.33 -1.46
N GLY A 100 -25.98 6.42 -2.02
CA GLY A 100 -26.40 7.80 -1.71
C GLY A 100 -26.33 8.16 -0.22
N ASP A 101 -25.47 7.47 0.53
CA ASP A 101 -25.23 7.70 1.96
C ASP A 101 -24.03 8.63 2.21
N ALA A 102 -23.22 8.87 1.17
CA ALA A 102 -22.07 9.76 1.23
C ALA A 102 -22.47 11.18 1.64
N GLU A 103 -23.62 11.69 1.19
CA GLU A 103 -24.14 13.02 1.51
C GLU A 103 -24.53 13.18 3.00
N GLN A 104 -24.71 12.06 3.72
CA GLN A 104 -24.95 12.07 5.16
C GLN A 104 -23.63 12.13 5.96
N LEU A 105 -22.53 11.67 5.37
CA LEU A 105 -21.22 11.54 6.02
C LEU A 105 -20.24 12.65 5.62
N TYR A 106 -20.39 13.20 4.42
CA TYR A 106 -19.49 14.18 3.83
C TYR A 106 -20.27 15.42 3.39
N ALA A 107 -19.76 16.60 3.72
CA ALA A 107 -20.40 17.86 3.35
C ALA A 107 -20.31 18.09 1.83
N PRO A 108 -21.42 18.45 1.16
CA PRO A 108 -21.37 18.86 -0.24
C PRO A 108 -20.60 20.18 -0.38
N GLU A 109 -19.95 20.39 -1.53
CA GLU A 109 -19.41 21.70 -1.88
C GLU A 109 -20.56 22.71 -1.91
N GLN A 110 -20.43 23.77 -1.11
CA GLN A 110 -21.31 24.92 -1.22
C GLN A 110 -20.84 25.73 -2.42
N GLU A 111 -21.74 25.94 -3.39
CA GLU A 111 -21.49 26.90 -4.47
C GLU A 111 -21.06 28.22 -3.83
N THR A 112 -19.83 28.64 -4.10
CA THR A 112 -19.33 29.93 -3.63
C THR A 112 -20.23 30.98 -4.27
N GLN A 113 -21.14 31.56 -3.49
CA GLN A 113 -22.03 32.63 -3.92
C GLN A 113 -21.20 33.66 -4.67
N GLY A 114 -21.58 33.89 -5.93
CA GLY A 114 -20.83 34.68 -6.88
C GLY A 114 -20.29 35.96 -6.26
N VAL A 115 -19.00 36.17 -6.44
CA VAL A 115 -18.37 37.45 -6.15
C VAL A 115 -19.14 38.50 -6.94
N ALA A 116 -19.95 39.31 -6.26
CA ALA A 116 -20.63 40.43 -6.86
C ALA A 116 -19.56 41.40 -7.37
N PHE A 117 -19.35 41.41 -8.69
CA PHE A 117 -18.56 42.45 -9.32
C PHE A 117 -19.26 43.79 -9.09
N PRO A 118 -18.56 44.83 -8.60
CA PRO A 118 -19.21 46.12 -8.35
C PRO A 118 -19.72 46.70 -9.67
N GLU A 119 -21.03 46.97 -9.73
CA GLU A 119 -21.67 47.71 -10.82
C GLU A 119 -20.98 49.07 -10.97
N GLY A 120 -20.28 49.25 -12.07
CA GLY A 120 -19.51 50.45 -12.31
C GLY A 120 -19.15 50.66 -13.77
N VAL A 121 -20.15 50.79 -14.66
CA VAL A 121 -20.03 51.68 -15.83
C VAL A 121 -21.41 52.27 -16.16
N ARG A 122 -21.59 53.54 -15.82
CA ARG A 122 -22.66 54.39 -16.36
C ARG A 122 -22.25 54.79 -17.78
N MET A 123 -22.91 54.24 -18.79
CA MET A 123 -22.76 54.68 -20.19
C MET A 123 -23.82 55.73 -20.51
N CYS A 124 -23.33 56.94 -20.79
CA CYS A 124 -23.95 58.12 -21.44
C CYS A 124 -25.26 58.65 -20.86
#